data_AF-A0A2Z4LL85-F1
#
_entry.id   AF-A0A2Z4LL85-F1
#
_cell.length_a   1.000
_cell.length_b   1.000
_cell.length_c   1.000
_cell.angle_alpha   90.00
_cell.angle_beta   90.00
_cell.angle_gamma   90.00
#
_symmetry.space_group_name_H-M   'P 1'
#
loop_
_entity.id
_entity.type
_entity.pdbx_description
1 polymer ?
#
loop_
_entity_poly.entity_id
_entity_poly.type
_entity_poly.pdbx_seq_one_letter_code
_entity_poly.pdbx_strand_id
1 'polypeptide(L)'
;MIKKNFNKKILLTIGTISTISAPLLSISCVSIKPEMHVNKENATFDKEKGIHILNGSASAFISYVRLNQNPISPSDKAYDLYVYETTETGEYKLDDQGNKIIKLEKDNKTLMINKEHIPTALKATYAKYIKLDKLLAGYDFRMVAYTYEEFKRHYPYAASKWRYAQYKDNPNAVILALYYAHKSYESAPNFKALVDYASNYFGITYDRIEEGAWPVLPDMYGDKKSWDGAIDPIVLVFNQE
;
A
#
# COMPACT_ATOMS: atom_id res chain seq x y z
N MET A 1 65.16 -34.28 -7.82
CA MET A 1 64.30 -33.12 -8.15
C MET A 1 62.84 -33.57 -8.07
N ILE A 2 62.20 -33.39 -6.90
CA ILE A 2 60.89 -33.97 -6.59
C ILE A 2 59.81 -32.87 -6.69
N LYS A 3 58.81 -33.10 -7.53
CA LYS A 3 57.62 -32.26 -7.74
C LYS A 3 56.80 -32.16 -6.46
N LYS A 4 56.40 -30.95 -6.05
CA LYS A 4 55.32 -30.72 -5.08
C LYS A 4 54.12 -30.12 -5.79
N ASN A 5 53.08 -30.93 -5.97
CA ASN A 5 51.75 -30.46 -6.37
C ASN A 5 51.07 -29.80 -5.16
N PHE A 6 50.73 -28.52 -5.30
CA PHE A 6 49.90 -27.81 -4.32
C PHE A 6 48.42 -28.11 -4.60
N ASN A 7 47.82 -28.97 -3.76
CA ASN A 7 46.37 -29.16 -3.72
C ASN A 7 45.71 -27.88 -3.18
N LYS A 8 45.02 -27.13 -4.05
CA LYS A 8 44.12 -26.05 -3.65
C LYS A 8 42.80 -26.66 -3.16
N LYS A 9 42.59 -26.67 -1.85
CA LYS A 9 41.27 -26.86 -1.25
C LYS A 9 40.46 -25.59 -1.48
N ILE A 10 39.38 -25.68 -2.25
CA ILE A 10 38.40 -24.61 -2.41
C ILE A 10 37.59 -24.55 -1.12
N LEU A 11 37.78 -23.47 -0.35
CA LEU A 11 36.96 -23.16 0.82
C LEU A 11 35.63 -22.57 0.29
N LEU A 12 34.54 -23.31 0.44
CA LEU A 12 33.18 -22.81 0.20
C LEU A 12 32.80 -21.89 1.37
N THR A 13 33.03 -20.60 1.18
CA THR A 13 32.51 -19.57 2.08
C THR A 13 31.00 -19.49 1.87
N ILE A 14 30.23 -19.90 2.87
CA ILE A 14 28.79 -19.66 2.96
C ILE A 14 28.63 -18.14 3.06
N GLY A 15 28.36 -17.50 1.92
CA GLY A 15 28.05 -16.07 1.87
C GLY A 15 26.72 -15.84 2.56
N THR A 16 26.75 -15.16 3.70
CA THR A 16 25.58 -14.51 4.29
C THR A 16 24.93 -13.63 3.23
N ILE A 17 23.71 -13.97 2.82
CA ILE A 17 22.87 -13.15 1.95
C ILE A 17 22.53 -11.88 2.74
N SER A 18 23.37 -10.86 2.63
CA SER A 18 23.06 -9.52 3.10
C SER A 18 21.90 -8.99 2.25
N THR A 19 20.71 -8.93 2.84
CA THR A 19 19.56 -8.23 2.29
C THR A 19 19.93 -6.75 2.15
N ILE A 20 20.28 -6.34 0.93
CA ILE A 20 20.42 -4.92 0.59
C ILE A 20 19.02 -4.31 0.72
N SER A 21 18.75 -3.68 1.86
CA SER A 21 17.51 -2.97 2.13
C SER A 21 17.47 -1.73 1.24
N ALA A 22 16.57 -1.74 0.26
CA ALA A 22 16.27 -0.54 -0.50
C ALA A 22 15.70 0.53 0.45
N PRO A 23 16.17 1.78 0.39
CA PRO A 23 15.49 2.87 1.07
C PRO A 23 14.08 3.01 0.46
N LEU A 24 13.06 3.18 1.30
CA LEU A 24 11.64 3.37 0.92
C LEU A 24 11.37 4.60 0.03
N LEU A 25 12.40 5.38 -0.31
CA LEU A 25 12.27 6.60 -1.10
C LEU A 25 12.78 6.36 -2.52
N SER A 26 11.97 5.71 -3.34
CA SER A 26 11.99 5.95 -4.78
C SER A 26 11.56 7.40 -5.02
N ILE A 27 12.45 8.18 -5.62
CA ILE A 27 12.17 9.57 -6.00
C ILE A 27 11.24 9.54 -7.20
N SER A 28 9.94 9.48 -6.96
CA SER A 28 8.94 9.80 -7.97
C SER A 28 9.04 11.29 -8.29
N CYS A 29 9.18 11.66 -9.57
CA CYS A 29 9.26 13.05 -10.08
C CYS A 29 7.95 13.85 -9.93
N VAL A 30 7.12 13.52 -8.95
CA VAL A 30 5.89 14.27 -8.64
C VAL A 30 6.23 15.34 -7.60
N SER A 31 5.97 16.60 -7.93
CA SER A 31 6.30 17.77 -7.09
C SER A 31 5.48 17.84 -5.79
N ILE A 32 4.36 17.12 -5.73
CA ILE A 32 3.47 17.02 -4.56
C ILE A 32 3.36 15.54 -4.18
N LYS A 33 3.68 15.20 -2.93
CA LYS A 33 3.51 13.83 -2.40
C LYS A 33 2.29 13.80 -1.49
N PRO A 34 1.50 12.70 -1.52
CA PRO A 34 0.48 12.46 -0.51
C PRO A 34 1.06 12.56 0.90
N GLU A 35 0.25 12.97 1.85
CA GLU A 35 0.61 13.01 3.26
C GLU A 35 -0.40 12.18 4.08
N MET A 36 0.09 11.53 5.12
CA MET A 36 -0.72 10.74 6.04
C MET A 36 -0.42 11.16 7.47
N HIS A 37 -1.47 11.41 8.23
CA HIS A 37 -1.41 11.87 9.60
C HIS A 37 -2.32 11.03 10.48
N VAL A 38 -1.97 10.90 11.77
CA VAL A 38 -2.89 10.33 12.77
C VAL A 38 -4.11 11.24 12.91
N ASN A 39 -5.32 10.67 12.89
CA ASN A 39 -6.53 11.42 13.21
C ASN A 39 -6.61 11.64 14.73
N LYS A 40 -6.11 12.80 15.18
CA LYS A 40 -6.02 13.17 16.59
C LYS A 40 -7.38 13.38 17.27
N GLU A 41 -8.45 13.63 16.51
CA GLU A 41 -9.80 13.84 17.05
C GLU A 41 -10.35 12.60 17.73
N ASN A 42 -9.90 11.40 17.32
CA ASN A 42 -10.31 10.12 17.88
C ASN A 42 -9.24 9.50 18.80
N ALA A 43 -8.30 10.30 19.29
CA ALA A 43 -7.17 9.84 20.09
C ALA A 43 -7.08 10.55 21.45
N THR A 44 -6.61 9.83 22.46
CA THR A 44 -6.22 10.40 23.76
C THR A 44 -4.73 10.70 23.74
N PHE A 45 -4.28 11.85 24.24
CA PHE A 45 -2.85 12.16 24.32
C PHE A 45 -2.25 11.67 25.66
N ASP A 46 -1.29 10.76 25.58
CA ASP A 46 -0.46 10.33 26.69
C ASP A 46 0.71 11.30 26.87
N LYS A 47 0.66 12.10 27.94
CA LYS A 47 1.64 13.16 28.22
C LYS A 47 3.01 12.60 28.61
N GLU A 48 3.06 11.43 29.25
CA GLU A 48 4.31 10.85 29.73
C GLU A 48 5.13 10.30 28.56
N LYS A 49 4.44 9.68 27.60
CA LYS A 49 5.05 9.13 26.40
C LYS A 49 5.11 10.13 25.24
N GLY A 50 4.34 11.22 25.31
CA GLY A 50 4.26 12.22 24.23
C GLY A 50 3.60 11.68 22.97
N ILE A 51 2.67 10.72 23.09
CA ILE A 51 2.05 10.03 21.95
C ILE A 51 0.52 10.10 22.01
N HIS A 52 -0.12 9.97 20.85
CA HIS A 52 -1.57 9.79 20.75
C HIS A 52 -1.92 8.30 20.79
N ILE A 53 -2.85 7.92 21.66
CA ILE A 53 -3.39 6.58 21.82
C ILE A 53 -4.79 6.52 21.21
N LEU A 54 -5.00 5.62 20.28
CA LEU A 54 -6.24 5.39 19.56
C LEU A 54 -7.08 4.32 20.27
N ASN A 55 -8.40 4.54 20.33
CA ASN A 55 -9.33 3.54 20.85
C ASN A 55 -9.57 2.43 19.81
N GLY A 56 -9.14 1.22 20.12
CA GLY A 56 -9.28 0.02 19.29
C GLY A 56 -8.15 -0.97 19.52
N SER A 57 -8.12 -2.03 18.70
CA SER A 57 -7.11 -3.09 18.73
C SER A 57 -6.16 -2.97 17.54
N ALA A 58 -4.86 -3.07 17.80
CA ALA A 58 -3.81 -3.04 16.79
C ALA A 58 -3.93 -4.21 15.80
N SER A 59 -4.11 -5.42 16.32
CA SER A 59 -4.28 -6.67 15.56
C SER A 59 -5.56 -6.67 14.75
N ALA A 60 -6.67 -6.16 15.31
CA ALA A 60 -7.91 -5.98 14.56
C ALA A 60 -7.73 -5.00 13.39
N PHE A 61 -7.01 -3.89 13.60
CA PHE A 61 -6.71 -2.92 12.55
C PHE A 61 -5.77 -3.51 11.48
N ILE A 62 -4.70 -4.20 11.87
CA ILE A 62 -3.80 -4.89 10.93
C ILE A 62 -4.59 -5.88 10.07
N SER A 63 -5.46 -6.68 10.70
CA SER A 63 -6.28 -7.68 10.00
C SER A 63 -7.23 -7.03 9.00
N TYR A 64 -7.86 -5.91 9.38
CA TYR A 64 -8.70 -5.14 8.48
C TYR A 64 -7.91 -4.61 7.28
N VAL A 65 -6.75 -3.98 7.50
CA VAL A 65 -5.92 -3.38 6.43
C VAL A 65 -5.46 -4.44 5.44
N ARG A 66 -5.06 -5.63 5.92
CA ARG A 66 -4.66 -6.74 5.05
C ARG A 66 -5.76 -7.09 4.05
N LEU A 67 -7.00 -7.17 4.53
CA LEU A 67 -8.16 -7.52 3.71
C LEU A 67 -8.73 -6.35 2.89
N ASN A 68 -8.43 -5.10 3.26
CA ASN A 68 -9.09 -3.91 2.72
C ASN A 68 -8.08 -2.82 2.39
N GLN A 69 -7.10 -3.11 1.54
CA GLN A 69 -5.97 -2.21 1.32
C GLN A 69 -6.36 -0.85 0.70
N ASN A 70 -7.41 -0.77 -0.14
CA ASN A 70 -7.83 0.51 -0.71
C ASN A 70 -8.48 1.40 0.37
N PRO A 71 -7.92 2.57 0.70
CA PRO A 71 -8.46 3.44 1.74
C PRO A 71 -9.62 4.33 1.26
N ILE A 72 -9.81 4.48 -0.05
CA ILE A 72 -10.81 5.38 -0.63
C ILE A 72 -12.21 4.75 -0.55
N SER A 73 -13.21 5.56 -0.20
CA SER A 73 -14.59 5.12 -0.12
C SER A 73 -15.14 4.75 -1.50
N PRO A 74 -15.89 3.65 -1.67
CA PRO A 74 -16.62 3.34 -2.91
C PRO A 74 -17.64 4.41 -3.34
N SER A 75 -18.01 5.32 -2.44
CA SER A 75 -18.88 6.46 -2.74
C SER A 75 -18.11 7.67 -3.31
N ASP A 76 -16.77 7.65 -3.29
CA ASP A 76 -15.94 8.73 -3.79
C ASP A 76 -15.85 8.68 -5.32
N LYS A 77 -15.89 9.84 -5.98
CA LYS A 77 -15.81 9.92 -7.45
C LYS A 77 -14.46 9.48 -8.01
N ALA A 78 -13.39 9.51 -7.22
CA ALA A 78 -12.06 9.05 -7.60
C ALA A 78 -11.87 7.54 -7.42
N TYR A 79 -12.82 6.84 -6.79
CA TYR A 79 -12.70 5.43 -6.44
C TYR A 79 -12.54 4.54 -7.68
N ASP A 80 -13.46 4.69 -8.65
CA ASP A 80 -13.49 3.86 -9.86
C ASP A 80 -12.22 4.06 -10.70
N LEU A 81 -11.67 2.98 -11.30
CA LEU A 81 -10.52 3.06 -12.21
C LEU A 81 -10.88 3.76 -13.54
N TYR A 82 -12.08 3.50 -14.04
CA TYR A 82 -12.57 3.98 -15.32
C TYR A 82 -13.72 4.97 -15.17
N VAL A 83 -13.96 5.77 -16.20
CA VAL A 83 -15.19 6.56 -16.33
C VAL A 83 -16.26 5.69 -16.97
N TYR A 84 -17.43 5.61 -16.35
CA TYR A 84 -18.55 4.80 -16.84
C TYR A 84 -19.60 5.64 -17.58
N GLU A 85 -20.28 5.00 -18.52
CA GLU A 85 -21.45 5.57 -19.19
C GLU A 85 -22.62 5.73 -18.22
N THR A 86 -23.34 6.84 -18.36
CA THR A 86 -24.55 7.12 -17.59
C THR A 86 -25.73 7.44 -18.50
N THR A 87 -26.93 7.19 -18.00
CA THR A 87 -28.20 7.61 -18.59
C THR A 87 -28.41 9.12 -18.38
N GLU A 88 -29.45 9.69 -19.01
CA GLU A 88 -29.84 11.08 -18.81
C GLU A 88 -30.25 11.40 -17.37
N THR A 89 -30.73 10.38 -16.63
CA THR A 89 -31.07 10.48 -15.20
C THR A 89 -29.85 10.37 -14.27
N GLY A 90 -28.67 10.06 -14.82
CA GLY A 90 -27.41 9.95 -14.07
C GLY A 90 -27.08 8.54 -13.55
N GLU A 91 -27.91 7.54 -13.85
CA GLU A 91 -27.65 6.14 -13.49
C GLU A 91 -26.62 5.51 -14.42
N TYR A 92 -25.84 4.54 -13.93
CA TYR A 92 -24.88 3.83 -14.78
C TYR A 92 -25.59 2.97 -15.83
N LYS A 93 -25.11 3.02 -17.08
CA LYS A 93 -25.52 2.05 -18.08
C LYS A 93 -24.84 0.70 -17.80
N LEU A 94 -25.59 -0.37 -17.99
CA LEU A 94 -25.14 -1.74 -17.78
C LEU A 94 -25.13 -2.51 -19.10
N ASP A 95 -24.18 -3.43 -19.26
CA ASP A 95 -24.17 -4.42 -20.34
C ASP A 95 -25.19 -5.54 -20.10
N ASP A 96 -25.29 -6.48 -21.04
CA ASP A 96 -26.23 -7.61 -20.97
C ASP A 96 -25.95 -8.56 -19.79
N GLN A 97 -24.77 -8.45 -19.17
CA GLN A 97 -24.33 -9.22 -18.01
C GLN A 97 -24.48 -8.43 -16.70
N GLY A 98 -24.98 -7.20 -16.75
CA GLY A 98 -25.18 -6.32 -15.60
C GLY A 98 -23.92 -5.56 -15.15
N ASN A 99 -22.84 -5.54 -15.93
CA ASN A 99 -21.64 -4.77 -15.61
C ASN A 99 -21.74 -3.34 -16.12
N LYS A 100 -21.15 -2.39 -15.39
CA LYS A 100 -21.09 -0.98 -15.83
C LYS A 100 -20.32 -0.87 -17.16
N ILE A 101 -20.90 -0.16 -18.13
CA ILE A 101 -20.26 0.10 -19.43
C ILE A 101 -19.20 1.21 -19.27
N ILE A 102 -17.96 0.92 -19.66
CA ILE A 102 -16.84 1.87 -19.62
C ILE A 102 -16.93 2.83 -20.81
N LYS A 103 -16.76 4.14 -20.58
CA LYS A 103 -16.64 5.13 -21.66
C LYS A 103 -15.37 4.91 -22.46
N LEU A 104 -15.46 5.11 -23.77
CA LEU A 104 -14.31 5.16 -24.65
C LEU A 104 -13.84 6.60 -24.84
N GLU A 105 -12.54 6.76 -25.07
CA GLU A 105 -11.94 7.99 -25.56
C GLU A 105 -12.45 8.33 -26.97
N LYS A 106 -12.12 9.52 -27.48
CA LYS A 106 -12.58 10.01 -28.81
C LYS A 106 -12.19 9.11 -29.99
N ASP A 107 -11.24 8.20 -29.80
CA ASP A 107 -10.81 7.23 -30.80
C ASP A 107 -11.70 5.97 -30.87
N ASN A 108 -12.69 5.86 -29.99
CA ASN A 108 -13.59 4.71 -29.83
C ASN A 108 -12.86 3.36 -29.62
N LYS A 109 -11.64 3.39 -29.09
CA LYS A 109 -10.83 2.18 -28.85
C LYS A 109 -10.19 2.15 -27.47
N THR A 110 -9.81 3.30 -26.95
CA THR A 110 -9.16 3.38 -25.63
C THR A 110 -10.20 3.56 -24.54
N LEU A 111 -10.09 2.77 -23.47
CA LEU A 111 -10.91 2.92 -22.27
C LEU A 111 -10.57 4.22 -21.55
N MET A 112 -11.58 5.01 -21.19
CA MET A 112 -11.40 6.28 -20.51
C MET A 112 -11.08 6.08 -19.03
N ILE A 113 -9.89 6.49 -18.61
CA ILE A 113 -9.39 6.37 -17.24
C ILE A 113 -9.92 7.52 -16.38
N ASN A 114 -10.35 7.22 -15.16
CA ASN A 114 -10.84 8.21 -14.20
C ASN A 114 -9.67 9.00 -13.55
N LYS A 115 -9.19 10.04 -14.23
CA LYS A 115 -8.02 10.82 -13.79
C LYS A 115 -8.30 12.24 -13.29
N GLU A 116 -9.56 12.66 -13.31
CA GLU A 116 -9.93 14.06 -13.08
C GLU A 116 -10.34 14.34 -11.63
N HIS A 117 -10.66 13.31 -10.84
CA HIS A 117 -11.14 13.46 -9.48
C HIS A 117 -10.03 13.23 -8.46
N ILE A 118 -9.82 14.20 -7.57
CA ILE A 118 -8.99 14.05 -6.37
C ILE A 118 -9.83 13.31 -5.33
N PRO A 119 -9.33 12.22 -4.70
CA PRO A 119 -10.08 11.55 -3.64
C PRO A 119 -10.33 12.47 -2.44
N THR A 120 -11.53 12.39 -1.88
CA THR A 120 -12.00 13.25 -0.78
C THR A 120 -12.58 12.47 0.40
N ALA A 121 -13.01 11.23 0.19
CA ALA A 121 -13.64 10.39 1.19
C ALA A 121 -12.88 9.08 1.39
N LEU A 122 -12.50 8.82 2.64
CA LEU A 122 -11.94 7.53 3.05
C LEU A 122 -13.05 6.59 3.53
N LYS A 123 -12.81 5.28 3.46
CA LYS A 123 -13.66 4.31 4.17
C LYS A 123 -13.67 4.62 5.66
N ALA A 124 -14.80 4.39 6.32
CA ALA A 124 -15.04 4.79 7.70
C ALA A 124 -13.96 4.30 8.68
N THR A 125 -13.48 3.07 8.52
CA THR A 125 -12.41 2.50 9.37
C THR A 125 -11.11 3.29 9.25
N TYR A 126 -10.72 3.71 8.05
CA TYR A 126 -9.53 4.54 7.84
C TYR A 126 -9.75 5.95 8.38
N ALA A 127 -10.88 6.58 8.04
CA ALA A 127 -11.24 7.94 8.50
C ALA A 127 -11.22 8.06 10.04
N LYS A 128 -11.52 6.97 10.75
CA LYS A 128 -11.44 6.92 12.21
C LYS A 128 -10.01 7.15 12.73
N TYR A 129 -8.99 6.60 12.08
CA TYR A 129 -7.63 6.56 12.63
C TYR A 129 -6.64 7.49 11.93
N ILE A 130 -6.91 7.89 10.69
CA ILE A 130 -5.98 8.67 9.89
C ILE A 130 -6.67 9.80 9.12
N LYS A 131 -5.86 10.78 8.73
CA LYS A 131 -6.19 11.81 7.73
C LYS A 131 -5.19 11.69 6.58
N LEU A 132 -5.70 11.80 5.35
CA LEU A 132 -4.89 11.89 4.14
C LEU A 132 -5.01 13.28 3.55
N ASP A 133 -3.87 13.91 3.27
CA ASP A 133 -3.78 15.24 2.70
C ASP A 133 -2.96 15.19 1.40
N LYS A 134 -3.09 16.24 0.58
CA LYS A 134 -2.34 16.38 -0.68
C LYS A 134 -2.47 15.17 -1.62
N LEU A 135 -3.64 14.52 -1.61
CA LEU A 135 -3.98 13.48 -2.58
C LEU A 135 -4.04 14.07 -4.00
N LEU A 136 -3.79 13.22 -4.99
CA LEU A 136 -3.68 13.62 -6.40
C LEU A 136 -4.75 12.93 -7.22
N ALA A 137 -5.30 13.66 -8.19
CA ALA A 137 -6.19 13.09 -9.19
C ALA A 137 -5.42 12.10 -10.07
N GLY A 138 -6.10 11.04 -10.53
CA GLY A 138 -5.49 10.01 -11.38
C GLY A 138 -4.55 9.06 -10.65
N TYR A 139 -4.53 9.06 -9.32
CA TYR A 139 -3.83 8.08 -8.52
C TYR A 139 -4.79 7.22 -7.70
N ASP A 140 -4.47 5.94 -7.55
CA ASP A 140 -5.04 5.09 -6.51
C ASP A 140 -4.03 4.81 -5.41
N PHE A 141 -4.56 4.27 -4.32
CA PHE A 141 -3.89 4.16 -3.04
C PHE A 141 -4.07 2.77 -2.44
N ARG A 142 -3.03 2.26 -1.75
CA ARG A 142 -3.10 1.04 -0.94
C ARG A 142 -2.40 1.24 0.39
N MET A 143 -3.06 0.79 1.44
CA MET A 143 -2.55 0.80 2.81
C MET A 143 -1.94 -0.55 3.16
N VAL A 144 -0.81 -0.50 3.86
CA VAL A 144 -0.20 -1.70 4.44
C VAL A 144 0.15 -1.44 5.88
N ALA A 145 -0.33 -2.31 6.75
CA ALA A 145 -0.08 -2.27 8.17
C ALA A 145 0.92 -3.37 8.55
N TYR A 146 1.92 -3.00 9.34
CA TYR A 146 2.97 -3.88 9.81
C TYR A 146 3.01 -3.87 11.34
N THR A 147 3.26 -5.05 11.91
CA THR A 147 3.92 -5.11 13.22
C THR A 147 5.37 -4.60 13.10
N TYR A 148 6.01 -4.25 14.21
CA TYR A 148 7.42 -3.84 14.17
C TYR A 148 8.33 -4.92 13.56
N GLU A 149 8.14 -6.19 13.93
CA GLU A 149 8.99 -7.28 13.41
C GLU A 149 8.78 -7.53 11.92
N GLU A 150 7.56 -7.39 11.39
CA GLU A 150 7.31 -7.42 9.95
C GLU A 150 7.98 -6.23 9.26
N PHE A 151 7.79 -5.02 9.79
CA PHE A 151 8.40 -3.83 9.20
C PHE A 151 9.93 -3.92 9.18
N LYS A 152 10.55 -4.42 10.25
CA LYS A 152 11.99 -4.66 10.34
C LYS A 152 12.48 -5.73 9.37
N ARG A 153 11.71 -6.80 9.16
CA ARG A 153 12.04 -7.86 8.19
C ARG A 153 12.12 -7.30 6.76
N HIS A 154 11.17 -6.44 6.40
CA HIS A 154 11.08 -5.89 5.04
C HIS A 154 11.92 -4.61 4.85
N TYR A 155 12.08 -3.80 5.90
CA TYR A 155 12.73 -2.48 5.86
C TYR A 155 13.68 -2.26 7.05
N PRO A 156 14.74 -3.05 7.22
CA PRO A 156 15.58 -3.03 8.43
C PRO A 156 16.27 -1.68 8.66
N TYR A 157 16.69 -0.99 7.59
CA TYR A 157 17.26 0.35 7.71
C TYR A 157 16.24 1.37 8.25
N ALA A 158 15.01 1.36 7.73
CA ALA A 158 13.96 2.25 8.21
C ALA A 158 13.58 1.91 9.65
N ALA A 159 13.36 0.63 9.97
CA ALA A 159 13.02 0.17 11.31
C ALA A 159 14.04 0.56 12.37
N SER A 160 15.33 0.66 12.01
CA SER A 160 16.40 1.09 12.93
C SER A 160 16.32 2.55 13.37
N LYS A 161 15.53 3.40 12.67
CA LYS A 161 15.39 4.82 13.01
C LYS A 161 14.57 4.96 14.29
N TRP A 162 14.99 5.85 15.19
CA TRP A 162 14.34 6.13 16.48
C TRP A 162 12.81 6.25 16.39
N ARG A 163 12.30 6.95 15.36
CA ARG A 163 10.86 7.15 15.14
C ARG A 163 10.06 5.84 15.10
N TYR A 164 10.67 4.72 14.72
CA TYR A 164 10.06 3.38 14.71
C TYR A 164 10.65 2.45 15.78
N ALA A 165 11.98 2.49 16.00
CA ALA A 165 12.70 1.59 16.91
C ALA A 165 12.20 1.65 18.36
N GLN A 166 11.67 2.79 18.80
CA GLN A 166 11.09 2.94 20.14
C GLN A 166 9.83 2.09 20.38
N TYR A 167 9.23 1.54 19.31
CA TYR A 167 8.02 0.70 19.36
C TYR A 167 8.32 -0.80 19.23
N LYS A 168 9.59 -1.22 19.27
CA LYS A 168 9.99 -2.60 19.00
C LYS A 168 9.29 -3.67 19.84
N ASP A 169 9.00 -3.34 21.10
CA ASP A 169 8.38 -4.24 22.09
C ASP A 169 6.94 -3.81 22.41
N ASN A 170 6.33 -2.93 21.60
CA ASN A 170 4.98 -2.44 21.82
C ASN A 170 3.98 -3.17 20.90
N PRO A 171 3.23 -4.17 21.40
CA PRO A 171 2.27 -4.92 20.58
C PRO A 171 1.08 -4.05 20.11
N ASN A 172 0.82 -2.94 20.78
CA ASN A 172 -0.25 -2.01 20.41
C ASN A 172 0.17 -1.03 19.30
N ALA A 173 1.43 -1.05 18.85
CA ALA A 173 1.93 -0.17 17.82
C ALA A 173 1.80 -0.80 16.43
N VAL A 174 1.20 -0.06 15.50
CA VAL A 174 1.07 -0.43 14.09
C VAL A 174 1.83 0.57 13.25
N ILE A 175 2.74 0.08 12.41
CA ILE A 175 3.42 0.89 11.40
C ILE A 175 2.59 0.85 10.13
N LEU A 176 2.04 1.98 9.70
CA LEU A 176 1.15 2.09 8.55
C LEU A 176 1.86 2.83 7.41
N ALA A 177 1.90 2.21 6.24
CA ALA A 177 2.44 2.78 5.01
C ALA A 177 1.32 2.99 3.99
N LEU A 178 1.40 4.09 3.24
CA LEU A 178 0.53 4.38 2.10
C LEU A 178 1.36 4.28 0.82
N TYR A 179 0.93 3.40 -0.06
CA TYR A 179 1.42 3.23 -1.42
C TYR A 179 0.45 3.89 -2.39
N TYR A 180 0.97 4.38 -3.52
CA TYR A 180 0.16 5.04 -4.53
C TYR A 180 0.71 4.81 -5.94
N ALA A 181 -0.19 4.77 -6.92
CA ALA A 181 0.15 4.57 -8.33
C ALA A 181 -0.75 5.38 -9.22
N HIS A 182 -0.25 5.80 -10.38
CA HIS A 182 -1.10 6.42 -11.37
C HIS A 182 -2.03 5.35 -11.99
N LYS A 183 -3.31 5.65 -12.13
CA LYS A 183 -4.35 4.74 -12.65
C LYS A 183 -4.03 4.18 -14.04
N SER A 184 -3.20 4.86 -14.84
CA SER A 184 -2.72 4.32 -16.12
C SER A 184 -1.88 3.06 -15.99
N TYR A 185 -1.16 2.88 -14.87
CA TYR A 185 -0.45 1.63 -14.60
C TYR A 185 -1.42 0.50 -14.29
N GLU A 186 -2.54 0.81 -13.65
CA GLU A 186 -3.56 -0.17 -13.30
C GLU A 186 -4.40 -0.60 -14.49
N SER A 187 -4.59 0.30 -15.46
CA SER A 187 -5.22 -0.03 -16.74
C SER A 187 -4.33 -0.89 -17.66
N ALA A 188 -3.07 -1.16 -17.28
CA ALA A 188 -2.17 -1.96 -18.10
C ALA A 188 -2.60 -3.44 -18.13
N PRO A 189 -2.46 -4.15 -19.27
CA PRO A 189 -2.95 -5.53 -19.41
C PRO A 189 -2.40 -6.53 -18.38
N ASN A 190 -1.17 -6.31 -17.91
CA ASN A 190 -0.50 -7.18 -16.94
C ASN A 190 -0.84 -6.84 -15.47
N PHE A 191 -1.52 -5.74 -15.21
CA PHE A 191 -1.78 -5.31 -13.84
C PHE A 191 -2.71 -6.28 -13.10
N LYS A 192 -3.76 -6.77 -13.77
CA LYS A 192 -4.68 -7.76 -13.20
C LYS A 192 -3.94 -9.01 -12.70
N ALA A 193 -2.94 -9.49 -13.43
CA ALA A 193 -2.14 -10.64 -13.01
C ALA A 193 -1.31 -10.36 -11.74
N LEU A 194 -0.79 -9.13 -11.59
CA LEU A 194 -0.11 -8.69 -10.36
C LEU A 194 -1.06 -8.65 -9.16
N VAL A 195 -2.27 -8.13 -9.37
CA VAL A 195 -3.32 -8.09 -8.35
C VAL A 195 -3.78 -9.49 -7.96
N ASP A 196 -3.95 -10.40 -8.93
CA ASP A 196 -4.33 -11.80 -8.67
C ASP A 196 -3.25 -12.53 -7.86
N TYR A 197 -1.98 -12.35 -8.22
CA TYR A 197 -0.85 -12.89 -7.46
C TYR A 197 -0.86 -12.38 -6.01
N ALA A 198 -1.02 -11.07 -5.83
CA ALA A 198 -1.05 -10.45 -4.51
C ALA A 198 -2.24 -10.92 -3.68
N SER A 199 -3.40 -11.00 -4.29
CA SER A 199 -4.63 -11.44 -3.63
C SER A 199 -4.54 -12.90 -3.20
N ASN A 200 -3.93 -13.77 -4.02
CA ASN A 200 -3.63 -15.15 -3.64
C ASN A 200 -2.65 -15.24 -2.46
N TYR A 201 -1.60 -14.42 -2.44
CA TYR A 201 -0.65 -14.37 -1.32
C TYR A 201 -1.34 -14.02 0.00
N PHE A 202 -2.28 -13.07 -0.03
CA PHE A 202 -3.03 -12.66 1.16
C PHE A 202 -4.28 -13.52 1.44
N GLY A 203 -4.64 -14.45 0.56
CA GLY A 203 -5.87 -15.23 0.67
C GLY A 203 -7.15 -14.39 0.54
N ILE A 204 -7.12 -13.35 -0.30
CA ILE A 204 -8.23 -12.40 -0.49
C ILE A 204 -8.90 -12.68 -1.83
N THR A 205 -10.22 -12.68 -1.83
CA THR A 205 -11.04 -12.59 -3.05
C THR A 205 -11.61 -11.19 -3.15
N TYR A 206 -11.67 -10.64 -4.35
CA TYR A 206 -12.21 -9.33 -4.61
C TYR A 206 -13.12 -9.37 -5.84
N ASP A 207 -14.22 -8.62 -5.77
CA ASP A 207 -15.17 -8.51 -6.88
C ASP A 207 -14.78 -7.40 -7.86
N ARG A 208 -13.95 -6.46 -7.42
CA ARG A 208 -13.58 -5.25 -8.16
C ARG A 208 -12.08 -5.01 -8.09
N ILE A 209 -11.47 -4.62 -9.22
CA ILE A 209 -10.03 -4.39 -9.31
C ILE A 209 -9.56 -3.30 -8.34
N GLU A 210 -10.43 -2.33 -8.04
CA GLU A 210 -10.22 -1.25 -7.07
C GLU A 210 -10.02 -1.77 -5.64
N GLU A 211 -10.54 -2.94 -5.29
CA GLU A 211 -10.36 -3.59 -3.99
C GLU A 211 -9.21 -4.59 -3.99
N GLY A 212 -8.71 -4.96 -5.17
CA GLY A 212 -7.64 -5.91 -5.32
C GLY A 212 -6.37 -5.48 -4.57
N ALA A 213 -5.75 -6.45 -3.88
CA ALA A 213 -4.50 -6.23 -3.19
C ALA A 213 -3.38 -5.92 -4.19
N TRP A 214 -2.52 -4.97 -3.87
CA TRP A 214 -1.33 -4.72 -4.67
C TRP A 214 -0.15 -5.54 -4.14
N PRO A 215 0.83 -5.90 -4.98
CA PRO A 215 2.08 -6.52 -4.55
C PRO A 215 3.00 -5.50 -3.87
N VAL A 216 2.61 -4.95 -2.73
CA VAL A 216 3.32 -3.84 -2.07
C VAL A 216 4.39 -4.30 -1.07
N LEU A 217 4.47 -5.59 -0.77
CA LEU A 217 5.53 -6.14 0.09
C LEU A 217 6.80 -6.45 -0.72
N PRO A 218 8.01 -6.14 -0.20
CA PRO A 218 9.27 -6.37 -0.93
C PRO A 218 9.55 -7.83 -1.31
N ASP A 219 9.01 -8.79 -0.55
CA ASP A 219 9.15 -10.23 -0.79
C ASP A 219 8.13 -10.78 -1.79
N MET A 220 7.12 -9.99 -2.18
CA MET A 220 6.17 -10.35 -3.24
C MET A 220 6.76 -10.16 -4.64
N TYR A 221 7.89 -9.46 -4.77
CA TYR A 221 8.63 -9.36 -6.01
C TYR A 221 9.91 -10.18 -5.92
N GLY A 222 9.98 -11.27 -6.70
CA GLY A 222 11.17 -12.12 -6.82
C GLY A 222 12.46 -11.35 -7.14
N ASP A 223 12.33 -10.16 -7.74
CA ASP A 223 13.44 -9.27 -8.10
C ASP A 223 13.28 -7.84 -7.53
N LYS A 224 13.15 -7.72 -6.20
CA LYS A 224 13.56 -6.55 -5.36
C LYS A 224 13.18 -5.12 -5.81
N LYS A 225 12.17 -4.92 -6.67
CA LYS A 225 11.64 -3.60 -6.97
C LYS A 225 10.43 -3.35 -6.08
N SER A 226 10.58 -2.46 -5.10
CA SER A 226 9.44 -1.91 -4.39
C SER A 226 8.54 -1.14 -5.35
N TRP A 227 7.25 -1.08 -5.05
CA TRP A 227 6.32 -0.16 -5.71
C TRP A 227 6.87 1.28 -5.64
N ASP A 228 6.94 1.99 -6.77
CA ASP A 228 7.68 3.26 -6.90
C ASP A 228 7.00 4.47 -6.20
N GLY A 229 5.78 4.31 -5.69
CA GLY A 229 5.07 5.33 -4.93
C GLY A 229 4.77 4.84 -3.51
N ALA A 230 5.56 5.29 -2.54
CA ALA A 230 5.28 5.12 -1.12
C ALA A 230 5.60 6.43 -0.39
N ILE A 231 4.81 6.74 0.64
CA ILE A 231 5.14 7.84 1.57
C ILE A 231 5.79 7.26 2.83
N ASP A 232 6.44 8.12 3.60
CA ASP A 232 7.01 7.76 4.90
C ASP A 232 5.92 7.15 5.81
N PRO A 233 6.14 5.94 6.36
CA PRO A 233 5.19 5.35 7.28
C PRO A 233 4.94 6.19 8.53
N ILE A 234 3.73 6.07 9.07
CA ILE A 234 3.38 6.61 10.39
C ILE A 234 3.23 5.48 11.40
N VAL A 235 3.27 5.82 12.68
CA VAL A 235 2.98 4.87 13.77
C VAL A 235 1.63 5.22 14.38
N LEU A 236 0.74 4.25 14.41
CA LEU A 236 -0.51 4.28 15.15
C LEU A 236 -0.33 3.49 16.44
N VAL A 237 -0.67 4.06 17.59
CA VAL A 237 -0.62 3.35 18.87
C VAL A 237 -2.03 3.18 19.38
N PHE A 238 -2.43 1.93 19.61
CA PHE A 238 -3.76 1.55 20.08
C PHE A 238 -3.77 1.33 21.60
N ASN A 239 -4.96 1.34 22.20
CA ASN A 239 -5.12 1.01 23.63
C ASN A 239 -5.24 -0.50 23.89
N GLN A 240 -5.42 -1.31 22.84
CA GLN A 240 -5.46 -2.77 22.89
C GLN A 240 -4.55 -3.37 21.82
N GLU A 241 -4.05 -4.56 22.11
CA GLU A 241 -3.41 -5.42 21.11
C GLU A 241 -4.43 -5.94 20.12
#